data_AF-A0A103XLM2-F1
#
_entry.id   AF-A0A103XLM2-F1
#
_cell.length_a   1.000
_cell.length_b   1.000
_cell.length_c   1.000
_cell.angle_alpha   90.00
_cell.angle_beta   90.00
_cell.angle_gamma   90.00
#
_symmetry.space_group_name_H-M   'P 1'
#
loop_
_entity.id
_entity.type
_entity.pdbx_description
1 polymer ?
#
loop_
_entity_poly.entity_id
_entity_poly.type
_entity_poly.pdbx_seq_one_letter_code
_entity_poly.pdbx_strand_id
1 'polypeptide(L)'
;GQWRGSRNGICVKLHQVCRAQTPGGNRNDQILKTHSIFQSIRTSIPISMASNNSQPQGSSSPAKPGLRKPVFTKVDNLKPGTTGLTLVVKVLSSEIVLQKGRAASPNLRNVRISECLVGDETGTILFTARNDQVDLMKPGTCVIIRNGKIDMFKGSMRLAVDRWGRIEVTEPVTFEVKDDNNLSLVEYELVKVAE
;
A
#
# COMPACT_ATOMS: atom_id res chain seq x y z
N GLY A 1 -14.46 21.62 -44.70
CA GLY A 1 -13.70 21.96 -43.48
C GLY A 1 -12.59 22.90 -43.87
N GLN A 2 -12.58 24.10 -43.28
CA GLN A 2 -11.54 25.09 -43.46
C GLN A 2 -10.67 25.06 -42.20
N TRP A 3 -9.36 24.82 -42.35
CA TRP A 3 -8.40 25.07 -41.27
C TRP A 3 -7.15 25.75 -41.84
N ARG A 4 -6.85 26.87 -41.18
CA ARG A 4 -5.69 27.73 -41.39
C ARG A 4 -4.42 27.06 -40.86
N GLY A 5 -3.30 27.38 -41.50
CA GLY A 5 -1.99 26.87 -41.14
C GLY A 5 -1.47 27.39 -39.81
N SER A 6 -0.78 26.51 -39.09
CA SER A 6 0.19 26.86 -38.06
C SER A 6 1.54 26.29 -38.48
N ARG A 7 2.54 27.17 -38.52
CA ARG A 7 3.94 26.84 -38.75
C ARG A 7 4.44 26.11 -37.51
N ASN A 8 4.70 24.81 -37.64
CA ASN A 8 5.71 24.05 -36.91
C ASN A 8 5.63 22.63 -37.49
N GLY A 9 6.49 22.35 -38.46
CA GLY A 9 6.43 21.20 -39.35
C GLY A 9 6.45 19.86 -38.64
N ILE A 10 5.27 19.26 -38.50
CA ILE A 10 5.12 17.82 -38.28
C ILE A 10 4.26 17.30 -39.44
N CYS A 11 4.87 16.50 -40.31
CA CYS A 11 4.16 15.71 -41.30
C CYS A 11 4.24 14.23 -40.92
N VAL A 12 3.08 13.58 -40.94
CA VAL A 12 2.77 12.22 -40.50
C VAL A 12 3.25 11.16 -41.49
N LYS A 13 3.46 9.93 -41.00
CA LYS A 13 3.14 8.73 -41.79
C LYS A 13 2.37 7.74 -40.93
N LEU A 14 1.06 7.67 -41.19
CA LEU A 14 0.19 6.57 -40.74
C LEU A 14 0.55 5.32 -41.56
N HIS A 15 0.85 4.21 -40.88
CA HIS A 15 0.76 2.87 -41.50
C HIS A 15 -0.24 2.03 -40.70
N GLN A 16 -1.44 1.94 -41.29
CA GLN A 16 -2.27 0.76 -41.47
C GLN A 16 -1.94 -0.46 -40.59
N VAL A 17 -2.83 -0.75 -39.63
CA VAL A 17 -2.89 -2.03 -38.92
C VAL A 17 -3.82 -2.96 -39.69
N CYS A 18 -3.25 -3.96 -40.35
CA CYS A 18 -3.98 -5.08 -40.94
C CYS A 18 -4.25 -6.14 -39.86
N ARG A 19 -5.52 -6.53 -39.72
CA ARG A 19 -5.96 -7.75 -39.03
C ARG A 19 -5.41 -8.98 -39.75
N ALA A 20 -4.90 -9.96 -39.01
CA ALA A 20 -4.73 -11.33 -39.49
C ALA A 20 -5.15 -12.34 -38.42
N GLN A 21 -6.03 -13.26 -38.83
CA GLN A 21 -6.47 -14.44 -38.10
C GLN A 21 -5.31 -15.40 -37.80
N THR A 22 -5.39 -16.09 -36.65
CA THR A 22 -4.64 -17.32 -36.36
C THR A 22 -5.30 -18.55 -36.98
N PRO A 23 -4.50 -19.52 -37.44
CA PRO A 23 -4.76 -20.90 -37.03
C PRO A 23 -3.48 -21.64 -36.63
N GLY A 24 -3.64 -22.63 -35.75
CA GLY A 24 -2.55 -23.37 -35.10
C GLY A 24 -1.85 -24.41 -35.96
N GLY A 25 -0.86 -25.07 -35.37
CA GLY A 25 -0.18 -26.23 -35.96
C GLY A 25 1.18 -26.51 -35.33
N ASN A 26 1.24 -27.53 -34.48
CA ASN A 26 2.42 -28.09 -33.82
C ASN A 26 3.29 -28.86 -34.84
N ARG A 27 4.63 -28.77 -34.74
CA ARG A 27 5.59 -29.83 -35.18
C ARG A 27 7.05 -29.45 -34.90
N ASN A 28 7.76 -30.41 -34.33
CA ASN A 28 9.19 -30.48 -34.03
C ASN A 28 10.08 -30.24 -35.27
N ASP A 29 11.27 -29.63 -35.12
CA ASP A 29 12.58 -30.32 -35.20
C ASP A 29 13.82 -29.38 -35.27
N GLN A 30 14.95 -29.92 -34.78
CA GLN A 30 16.37 -29.64 -35.09
C GLN A 30 17.04 -28.34 -34.56
N ILE A 31 17.92 -28.45 -33.54
CA ILE A 31 19.37 -28.79 -33.60
C ILE A 31 20.20 -27.72 -34.33
N LEU A 32 20.91 -26.89 -33.56
CA LEU A 32 22.30 -26.53 -33.86
C LEU A 32 23.13 -26.58 -32.57
N LYS A 33 24.00 -27.59 -32.54
CA LYS A 33 25.11 -27.74 -31.62
C LYS A 33 26.18 -26.72 -31.99
N THR A 34 26.82 -26.08 -31.01
CA THR A 34 28.26 -25.78 -31.07
C THR A 34 28.88 -26.02 -29.71
N HIS A 35 29.89 -26.89 -29.72
CA HIS A 35 30.80 -27.25 -28.64
C HIS A 35 32.15 -26.58 -28.91
N SER A 36 33.02 -26.62 -27.88
CA SER A 36 34.50 -26.48 -27.89
C SER A 36 35.09 -25.11 -27.56
N ILE A 37 36.17 -24.95 -26.77
CA ILE A 37 37.11 -25.89 -26.10
C ILE A 37 37.98 -25.08 -25.10
N PHE A 38 38.36 -25.72 -23.97
CA PHE A 38 39.59 -25.62 -23.12
C PHE A 38 40.24 -24.25 -22.78
N GLN A 39 40.85 -24.04 -21.62
CA GLN A 39 41.94 -24.87 -21.07
C GLN A 39 42.23 -24.61 -19.59
N SER A 40 42.59 -25.71 -18.92
CA SER A 40 43.10 -25.89 -17.55
C SER A 40 44.40 -25.14 -17.25
N ILE A 41 44.54 -24.65 -16.01
CA ILE A 41 45.83 -24.67 -15.29
C ILE A 41 45.61 -25.19 -13.87
N ARG A 42 46.17 -26.38 -13.62
CA ARG A 42 46.45 -26.92 -12.29
C ARG A 42 47.72 -26.28 -11.77
N THR A 43 47.73 -25.85 -10.51
CA THR A 43 48.92 -25.99 -9.67
C THR A 43 48.49 -26.47 -8.29
N SER A 44 49.38 -27.24 -7.69
CA SER A 44 49.21 -28.16 -6.58
C SER A 44 50.20 -27.82 -5.47
N ILE A 45 49.89 -28.30 -4.24
CA ILE A 45 50.78 -28.60 -3.08
C ILE A 45 50.71 -27.54 -1.95
N PRO A 46 50.80 -27.87 -0.64
CA PRO A 46 50.17 -28.96 0.14
C PRO A 46 49.55 -28.47 1.47
N ILE A 47 48.93 -29.40 2.19
CA ILE A 47 48.38 -29.28 3.54
C ILE A 47 49.50 -29.23 4.60
N SER A 48 49.40 -28.30 5.56
CA SER A 48 50.04 -28.41 6.88
C SER A 48 49.11 -27.87 7.97
N MET A 49 48.76 -28.71 8.94
CA MET A 49 47.99 -28.37 10.13
C MET A 49 48.85 -27.54 11.09
N ALA A 50 48.29 -26.46 11.63
CA ALA A 50 48.72 -25.87 12.89
C ALA A 50 47.54 -25.12 13.52
N SER A 51 47.18 -25.54 14.74
CA SER A 51 46.32 -24.78 15.65
C SER A 51 46.89 -23.37 15.85
N ASN A 52 46.04 -22.34 15.77
CA ASN A 52 46.17 -21.20 16.67
C ASN A 52 44.87 -20.41 16.81
N ASN A 53 44.55 -20.19 18.08
CA ASN A 53 43.50 -19.35 18.63
C ASN A 53 43.82 -17.87 18.35
N SER A 54 42.95 -17.17 17.61
CA SER A 54 42.88 -15.71 17.66
C SER A 54 41.58 -15.22 17.03
N GLN A 55 40.77 -14.59 17.88
CA GLN A 55 39.51 -13.89 17.60
C GLN A 55 39.63 -12.92 16.42
N PRO A 56 38.62 -12.80 15.53
CA PRO A 56 38.47 -11.60 14.72
C PRO A 56 37.92 -10.49 15.60
N GLN A 57 38.77 -9.47 15.79
CA GLN A 57 38.47 -8.21 16.46
C GLN A 57 37.26 -7.53 15.84
N GLY A 58 36.42 -6.98 16.73
CA GLY A 58 35.24 -6.21 16.36
C GLY A 58 35.56 -4.99 15.54
N SER A 59 35.02 -4.94 14.33
CA SER A 59 34.82 -3.71 13.58
C SER A 59 33.62 -2.97 14.18
N SER A 60 33.87 -2.14 15.20
CA SER A 60 32.88 -1.22 15.76
C SER A 60 32.59 -0.09 14.76
N SER A 61 31.75 -0.40 13.78
CA SER A 61 31.03 0.64 13.05
C SER A 61 29.96 1.20 13.99
N PRO A 62 29.79 2.53 14.14
CA PRO A 62 28.68 3.07 14.93
C PRO A 62 27.38 2.61 14.27
N ALA A 63 26.71 1.64 14.89
CA ALA A 63 25.48 1.08 14.38
C ALA A 63 24.46 2.22 14.26
N LYS A 64 24.06 2.54 13.03
CA LYS A 64 22.89 3.38 12.77
C LYS A 64 21.75 2.83 13.64
N PRO A 65 21.02 3.66 14.41
CA PRO A 65 19.93 3.18 15.24
C PRO A 65 19.01 2.31 14.39
N GLY A 66 18.94 1.02 14.69
CA GLY A 66 18.09 0.09 13.94
C GLY A 66 16.67 0.61 13.98
N LEU A 67 16.07 0.88 12.81
CA LEU A 67 14.69 1.34 12.75
C LEU A 67 13.81 0.29 13.45
N ARG A 68 13.09 0.72 14.49
CA ARG A 68 12.16 -0.13 15.22
C ARG A 68 11.12 -0.65 14.22
N LYS A 69 10.87 -1.96 14.24
CA LYS A 69 9.88 -2.58 13.36
C LYS A 69 8.50 -1.93 13.62
N PRO A 70 7.73 -1.60 12.57
CA PRO A 70 6.38 -1.09 12.74
C PRO A 70 5.52 -2.14 13.45
N VAL A 71 4.79 -1.72 14.47
CA VAL A 71 3.86 -2.58 15.21
C VAL A 71 2.49 -2.43 14.57
N PHE A 72 1.93 -3.55 14.11
CA PHE A 72 0.57 -3.59 13.58
C PHE A 72 -0.41 -3.85 14.72
N THR A 73 -1.37 -2.95 14.87
CA THR A 73 -2.46 -3.08 15.83
C THR A 73 -3.66 -3.72 15.12
N LYS A 74 -4.52 -4.41 15.88
CA LYS A 74 -5.79 -4.98 15.37
C LYS A 74 -6.95 -4.06 15.70
N VAL A 75 -8.05 -4.15 14.94
CA VAL A 75 -9.24 -3.31 15.11
C VAL A 75 -9.82 -3.47 16.51
N ASP A 76 -9.93 -4.69 17.03
CA ASP A 76 -10.48 -4.96 18.37
C ASP A 76 -9.70 -4.30 19.53
N ASN A 77 -8.41 -4.01 19.33
CA ASN A 77 -7.57 -3.38 20.36
C ASN A 77 -7.60 -1.83 20.33
N LEU A 78 -8.47 -1.24 19.52
CA LEU A 78 -8.59 0.21 19.40
C LEU A 78 -9.23 0.81 20.65
N LYS A 79 -8.58 1.86 21.18
CA LYS A 79 -9.06 2.62 22.33
C LYS A 79 -9.36 4.07 21.95
N PRO A 80 -10.38 4.69 22.56
CA PRO A 80 -10.70 6.08 22.30
C PRO A 80 -9.52 6.98 22.68
N GLY A 81 -9.21 7.97 21.82
CA GLY A 81 -8.09 8.90 22.02
C GLY A 81 -6.70 8.35 21.62
N THR A 82 -6.60 7.14 21.08
CA THR A 82 -5.31 6.55 20.72
C THR A 82 -4.69 7.15 19.45
N THR A 83 -3.44 7.57 19.62
CA THR A 83 -2.43 8.06 18.68
C THR A 83 -1.70 7.03 17.80
N GLY A 84 -1.18 7.39 16.62
CA GLY A 84 -0.02 6.69 16.02
C GLY A 84 -0.22 5.24 15.61
N LEU A 85 -1.45 4.85 15.26
CA LEU A 85 -1.80 3.47 14.96
C LEU A 85 -1.35 3.07 13.56
N THR A 86 -0.93 1.82 13.39
CA THR A 86 -0.69 1.22 12.08
C THR A 86 -1.57 -0.01 11.94
N LEU A 87 -2.45 -0.01 10.94
CA LEU A 87 -3.47 -1.04 10.73
C LEU A 87 -3.42 -1.54 9.29
N VAL A 88 -3.73 -2.82 9.09
CA VAL A 88 -4.02 -3.40 7.78
C VAL A 88 -5.49 -3.75 7.77
N VAL A 89 -6.25 -3.13 6.89
CA VAL A 89 -7.72 -3.27 6.85
C VAL A 89 -8.20 -3.44 5.42
N LYS A 90 -9.34 -4.11 5.28
CA LYS A 90 -10.05 -4.26 4.02
C LYS A 90 -11.26 -3.35 4.02
N VAL A 91 -11.48 -2.66 2.91
CA VAL A 91 -12.65 -1.79 2.72
C VAL A 91 -13.83 -2.65 2.31
N LEU A 92 -14.92 -2.61 3.08
CA LEU A 92 -16.18 -3.29 2.78
C LEU A 92 -17.10 -2.39 1.95
N SER A 93 -17.33 -1.18 2.43
CA SER A 93 -18.21 -0.19 1.81
C SER A 93 -17.58 1.20 1.87
N SER A 94 -17.95 2.07 0.92
CA SER A 94 -17.52 3.47 0.90
C SER A 94 -18.68 4.35 0.44
N GLU A 95 -19.11 5.24 1.32
CA GLU A 95 -20.21 6.18 1.09
C GLU A 95 -19.71 7.63 1.15
N ILE A 96 -20.01 8.43 0.14
CA ILE A 96 -19.62 9.85 0.11
C ILE A 96 -20.69 10.65 0.87
N VAL A 97 -20.38 11.04 2.10
CA VAL A 97 -21.31 11.78 2.98
C VAL A 97 -21.31 13.28 2.70
N LEU A 98 -20.15 13.84 2.32
CA LEU A 98 -20.06 15.27 2.02
C LEU A 98 -19.18 15.50 0.79
N GLN A 99 -19.79 16.08 -0.23
CA GLN A 99 -19.09 16.58 -1.41
C GLN A 99 -19.47 18.04 -1.61
N LYS A 100 -18.68 18.95 -1.05
CA LYS A 100 -18.87 20.40 -1.25
C LYS A 100 -17.86 20.88 -2.28
N GLY A 101 -18.24 20.81 -3.55
CA GLY A 101 -17.60 21.55 -4.64
C GLY A 101 -18.48 22.74 -4.99
N ARG A 102 -17.99 23.98 -4.79
CA ARG A 102 -18.66 25.15 -5.38
C ARG A 102 -17.88 25.56 -6.62
N ALA A 103 -18.58 25.53 -7.75
CA ALA A 103 -18.14 25.93 -9.09
C ALA A 103 -17.85 27.44 -9.26
N ALA A 104 -17.31 28.15 -8.26
CA ALA A 104 -17.23 29.62 -8.33
C ALA A 104 -16.01 30.30 -7.70
N SER A 105 -15.05 29.57 -7.11
CA SER A 105 -13.83 30.24 -6.63
C SER A 105 -12.61 29.32 -6.61
N PRO A 106 -11.51 29.67 -7.29
CA PRO A 106 -10.28 28.85 -7.34
C PRO A 106 -9.57 28.72 -6.00
N ASN A 107 -10.01 29.43 -4.95
CA ASN A 107 -9.40 29.43 -3.61
C ASN A 107 -10.18 28.59 -2.57
N LEU A 108 -11.33 28.03 -2.92
CA LEU A 108 -12.09 27.20 -1.99
C LEU A 108 -11.62 25.75 -2.11
N ARG A 109 -10.86 25.28 -1.10
CA ARG A 109 -10.45 23.88 -0.98
C ARG A 109 -11.69 22.99 -1.13
N ASN A 110 -11.77 22.21 -2.21
CA ASN A 110 -12.82 21.22 -2.39
C ASN A 110 -12.72 20.25 -1.20
N VAL A 111 -13.79 20.17 -0.40
CA VAL A 111 -13.86 19.23 0.72
C VAL A 111 -14.69 18.05 0.27
N ARG A 112 -14.03 16.89 0.15
CA ARG A 112 -14.68 15.61 -0.08
C ARG A 112 -14.46 14.74 1.16
N ILE A 113 -15.54 14.23 1.72
CA ILE A 113 -15.50 13.34 2.87
C ILE A 113 -16.34 12.11 2.52
N SER A 114 -15.73 10.94 2.68
CA SER A 114 -16.46 9.67 2.64
C SER A 114 -16.32 8.95 3.97
N GLU A 115 -17.40 8.28 4.35
CA GLU A 115 -17.41 7.32 5.43
C GLU A 115 -17.26 5.94 4.81
N CYS A 116 -16.17 5.26 5.17
CA CYS A 116 -15.83 3.94 4.66
C CYS A 116 -15.93 2.93 5.79
N LEU A 117 -16.65 1.83 5.58
CA LEU A 117 -16.63 0.71 6.50
C LEU A 117 -15.38 -0.12 6.21
N VAL A 118 -14.47 -0.19 7.17
CA VAL A 118 -13.22 -0.94 7.07
C VAL A 118 -13.13 -1.96 8.19
N GLY A 119 -12.46 -3.08 7.94
CA GLY A 119 -12.27 -4.08 8.99
C GLY A 119 -11.12 -5.03 8.73
N ASP A 120 -10.80 -5.78 9.76
CA ASP A 120 -9.86 -6.90 9.75
C ASP A 120 -10.58 -8.17 10.24
N GLU A 121 -9.83 -9.23 10.53
CA GLU A 121 -10.39 -10.47 11.07
C GLU A 121 -10.95 -10.35 12.50
N THR A 122 -10.74 -9.22 13.18
CA THR A 122 -11.13 -8.98 14.57
C THR A 122 -12.38 -8.12 14.70
N GLY A 123 -12.60 -7.21 13.76
CA GLY A 123 -13.80 -6.38 13.74
C GLY A 123 -13.80 -5.34 12.62
N THR A 124 -14.83 -4.49 12.65
CA THR A 124 -15.01 -3.37 11.73
C THR A 124 -15.07 -2.03 12.46
N ILE A 125 -14.66 -0.98 11.76
CA ILE A 125 -14.74 0.40 12.21
C ILE A 125 -15.02 1.34 11.03
N LEU A 126 -15.69 2.45 11.29
CA LEU A 126 -15.91 3.52 10.34
C LEU A 126 -14.65 4.37 10.20
N PHE A 127 -14.16 4.44 8.97
CA PHE A 127 -13.05 5.28 8.57
C PHE A 127 -13.56 6.56 7.88
N THR A 128 -13.05 7.71 8.32
CA THR A 128 -13.36 8.99 7.67
C THR A 128 -12.25 9.33 6.66
N ALA A 129 -12.50 9.07 5.37
CA ALA A 129 -11.57 9.42 4.31
C ALA A 129 -11.80 10.87 3.86
N ARG A 130 -10.70 11.60 3.60
CA ARG A 130 -10.74 13.00 3.17
C ARG A 130 -10.05 13.20 1.82
N ASN A 131 -10.66 14.02 0.97
CA ASN A 131 -10.13 14.47 -0.33
C ASN A 131 -9.65 13.28 -1.18
N ASP A 132 -8.36 13.25 -1.51
CA ASP A 132 -7.72 12.24 -2.37
C ASP A 132 -7.74 10.82 -1.74
N GLN A 133 -7.93 10.72 -0.42
CA GLN A 133 -8.07 9.42 0.25
C GLN A 133 -9.35 8.70 -0.20
N VAL A 134 -10.39 9.43 -0.58
CA VAL A 134 -11.66 8.86 -1.05
C VAL A 134 -11.45 8.01 -2.30
N ASP A 135 -10.54 8.42 -3.19
CA ASP A 135 -10.28 7.71 -4.44
C ASP A 135 -9.44 6.42 -4.23
N LEU A 136 -8.70 6.35 -3.12
CA LEU A 136 -7.95 5.15 -2.69
C LEU A 136 -8.84 4.12 -2.00
N MET A 137 -9.86 4.56 -1.27
CA MET A 137 -10.72 3.74 -0.42
C MET A 137 -11.87 3.10 -1.22
N LYS A 138 -11.52 2.27 -2.21
CA LYS A 138 -12.52 1.54 -3.00
C LYS A 138 -12.96 0.27 -2.27
N PRO A 139 -14.26 -0.09 -2.31
CA PRO A 139 -14.73 -1.35 -1.71
C PRO A 139 -13.99 -2.55 -2.32
N GLY A 140 -13.65 -3.52 -1.49
CA GLY A 140 -12.88 -4.71 -1.87
C GLY A 140 -11.36 -4.55 -1.87
N THR A 141 -10.83 -3.33 -1.69
CA THR A 141 -9.37 -3.11 -1.61
C THR A 141 -8.83 -3.33 -0.20
N CYS A 142 -7.58 -3.81 -0.13
CA CYS A 142 -6.83 -3.88 1.13
C CYS A 142 -5.90 -2.67 1.21
N VAL A 143 -5.93 -2.00 2.36
CA VAL A 143 -5.17 -0.78 2.61
C VAL A 143 -4.42 -0.88 3.93
N ILE A 144 -3.23 -0.30 3.94
CA ILE A 144 -2.41 -0.13 5.13
C ILE A 144 -2.51 1.34 5.53
N ILE A 145 -3.06 1.58 6.71
CA ILE A 145 -3.18 2.91 7.29
C ILE A 145 -2.02 3.10 8.25
N ARG A 146 -1.13 4.06 7.97
CA ARG A 146 0.02 4.41 8.80
C ARG A 146 -0.24 5.71 9.54
N ASN A 147 0.10 5.74 10.82
CA ASN A 147 -0.11 6.89 11.71
C ASN A 147 -1.59 7.35 11.69
N GLY A 148 -2.49 6.38 11.88
CA GLY A 148 -3.90 6.61 12.12
C GLY A 148 -4.16 7.06 13.55
N LYS A 149 -5.31 7.69 13.76
CA LYS A 149 -5.82 8.10 15.07
C LYS A 149 -7.28 7.69 15.21
N ILE A 150 -7.70 7.49 16.45
CA ILE A 150 -9.12 7.35 16.78
C ILE A 150 -9.69 8.73 17.13
N ASP A 151 -10.66 9.17 16.33
CA ASP A 151 -11.43 10.38 16.53
C ASP A 151 -12.75 10.02 17.21
N MET A 152 -13.09 10.74 18.28
CA MET A 152 -14.37 10.55 18.95
C MET A 152 -15.41 11.44 18.27
N PHE A 153 -16.44 10.82 17.68
CA PHE A 153 -17.52 11.54 17.02
C PHE A 153 -18.87 11.14 17.63
N LYS A 154 -19.52 12.10 18.30
CA LYS A 154 -20.85 11.92 18.92
C LYS A 154 -20.95 10.69 19.85
N GLY A 155 -19.89 10.40 20.62
CA GLY A 155 -19.86 9.24 21.53
C GLY A 155 -19.31 7.96 20.91
N SER A 156 -19.16 7.88 19.59
CA SER A 156 -18.63 6.70 18.90
C SER A 156 -17.19 6.92 18.40
N MET A 157 -16.42 5.83 18.31
CA MET A 157 -15.08 5.86 17.74
C MET A 157 -15.11 5.86 16.21
N ARG A 158 -14.24 6.67 15.60
CA ARG A 158 -14.00 6.68 14.15
C ARG A 158 -12.51 6.65 13.87
N LEU A 159 -12.09 5.88 12.88
CA LEU A 159 -10.71 5.88 12.42
C LEU A 159 -10.48 7.04 11.46
N ALA A 160 -9.40 7.79 11.67
CA ALA A 160 -8.98 8.87 10.79
C ALA A 160 -7.45 8.84 10.60
N VAL A 161 -6.97 9.45 9.52
CA VAL A 161 -5.53 9.61 9.28
C VAL A 161 -5.06 10.93 9.89
N ASP A 162 -3.93 10.88 10.59
CA ASP A 162 -3.30 12.07 11.16
C ASP A 162 -2.52 12.87 10.09
N ARG A 163 -2.03 14.07 10.41
CA ARG A 163 -1.35 14.98 9.46
C ARG A 163 -0.12 14.37 8.79
N TRP A 164 0.62 13.52 9.51
CA TRP A 164 1.79 12.81 8.98
C TRP A 164 1.45 11.39 8.50
N GLY A 165 0.19 10.99 8.61
CA GLY A 165 -0.26 9.67 8.22
C GLY A 165 -0.41 9.51 6.72
N ARG A 166 -0.33 8.25 6.29
CA ARG A 166 -0.40 7.86 4.89
C ARG A 166 -1.21 6.58 4.75
N ILE A 167 -1.87 6.45 3.60
CA ILE A 167 -2.59 5.25 3.21
C ILE A 167 -1.82 4.61 2.06
N GLU A 168 -1.46 3.35 2.21
CA GLU A 168 -0.82 2.55 1.16
C GLU A 168 -1.81 1.47 0.72
N VAL A 169 -2.06 1.38 -0.58
CA VAL A 169 -2.85 0.28 -1.14
C VAL A 169 -1.90 -0.91 -1.30
N THR A 170 -2.30 -2.05 -0.77
CA THR A 170 -1.52 -3.29 -0.84
C THR A 170 -2.24 -4.32 -1.70
N GLU A 171 -1.52 -5.37 -2.11
CA GLU A 171 -2.12 -6.55 -2.72
C GLU A 171 -3.27 -7.09 -1.85
N PRO A 172 -4.32 -7.66 -2.46
CA PRO A 172 -5.47 -8.17 -1.73
C PRO A 172 -5.02 -9.29 -0.80
N VAL A 173 -4.97 -8.99 0.50
CA VAL A 173 -4.72 -10.01 1.51
C VAL A 173 -6.04 -10.75 1.74
N THR A 174 -6.01 -12.07 1.62
CA THR A 174 -7.16 -12.93 1.88
C THR A 174 -7.36 -13.11 3.38
N PHE A 175 -7.90 -12.10 4.05
CA PHE A 175 -8.52 -12.27 5.37
C PHE A 175 -10.02 -12.08 5.26
N GLU A 176 -10.75 -12.89 6.01
CA GLU A 176 -12.20 -12.76 6.17
C GLU A 176 -12.45 -11.69 7.24
N VAL A 177 -13.17 -10.64 6.85
CA VAL A 177 -13.47 -9.53 7.76
C VAL A 177 -14.67 -9.92 8.61
N LYS A 178 -14.56 -9.72 9.93
CA LYS A 178 -15.70 -9.90 10.83
C LYS A 178 -16.49 -8.61 10.93
N ASP A 179 -17.65 -8.57 10.28
CA ASP A 179 -18.60 -7.47 10.33
C ASP A 179 -19.48 -7.47 11.59
N ASP A 180 -19.60 -8.61 12.27
CA ASP A 180 -20.33 -8.76 13.53
C ASP A 180 -19.86 -7.81 14.65
N ASN A 181 -18.55 -7.55 14.73
CA ASN A 181 -17.95 -6.73 15.78
C ASN A 181 -17.64 -5.32 15.25
N ASN A 182 -18.63 -4.43 15.26
CA ASN A 182 -18.46 -3.05 14.80
C ASN A 182 -18.23 -2.07 15.95
N LEU A 183 -16.99 -1.59 16.09
CA LEU A 183 -16.59 -0.67 17.16
C LEU A 183 -17.16 0.74 17.03
N SER A 184 -17.68 1.09 15.85
CA SER A 184 -18.28 2.42 15.59
C SER A 184 -19.72 2.51 16.07
N LEU A 185 -20.36 1.37 16.34
CA LEU A 185 -21.69 1.34 16.94
C LEU A 185 -21.62 1.41 18.47
N VAL A 186 -20.44 1.15 19.04
CA VAL A 186 -20.22 1.25 20.49
C VAL A 186 -20.20 2.72 20.89
N GLU A 187 -21.10 3.07 21.81
CA GLU A 187 -21.18 4.38 22.40
C GLU A 187 -20.36 4.42 23.69
N TYR A 188 -19.49 5.42 23.82
CA TYR A 188 -18.67 5.68 24.99
C TYR A 188 -19.16 6.94 25.68
N GLU A 189 -19.42 6.83 26.98
CA GLU A 189 -19.70 7.96 27.85
C GLU A 189 -18.42 8.43 28.54
N LEU A 190 -18.24 9.76 28.61
CA LEU A 190 -17.14 10.34 29.35
C LEU A 190 -17.47 10.34 30.85
N VAL A 191 -16.96 9.33 31.55
CA VAL A 191 -17.05 9.27 33.01
C VAL A 191 -16.01 10.23 33.60
N LYS A 192 -16.48 11.34 34.19
CA LYS A 192 -15.64 12.18 35.03
C LYS A 192 -15.50 11.49 36.38
N VAL A 193 -14.33 10.93 36.65
CA VAL A 193 -14.02 10.48 38.01
C VAL A 193 -13.84 11.74 38.85
N ALA A 194 -14.83 12.05 39.68
CA ALA A 194 -14.68 13.01 40.76
C ALA A 194 -13.81 12.34 41.83
N GLU A 195 -12.63 12.90 42.04
CA GLU A 195 -11.78 12.56 43.19
C GLU A 195 -12.34 13.18 44.48
#